data_AF-A0A0E3X0P3-F1
#
_entry.id   AF-A0A0E3X0P3-F1
#
_cell.length_a   1.000
_cell.length_b   1.000
_cell.length_c   1.000
_cell.angle_alpha   90.00
_cell.angle_beta   90.00
_cell.angle_gamma   90.00
#
_symmetry.space_group_name_H-M   'P 1'
#
loop_
_entity.id
_entity.type
_entity.pdbx_description
1 polymer ?
#
loop_
_entity_poly.entity_id
_entity_poly.type
_entity_poly.pdbx_seq_one_letter_code
_entity_poly.pdbx_strand_id
1 'polypeptide(L)'
;MDQKTLNKIRVAGIVLNWIEELAPKMYPYVEFIKNEDESEGKYRIAELTGEGLEIHEIMERKYLKWYACVLEMLQEYYPEKVEEFTAAYENALPYVTLDHKPKLANSCKMQFEFFKYLTAQKTILSHLFAKMSAMEITDSEAEESEVVVESTPVDVPAEMKGAIFEQAIKPILDREIKKLAQDETTSTRIADITGEILACNGSDIKKVRSGCERLQQICRDDASCKENMKQLEPLFNIISRL
;
A
#
# COMPACT_ATOMS: atom_id res chain seq x y z
N MET A 1 -1.00 11.92 -18.71
CA MET A 1 -1.14 11.74 -17.24
C MET A 1 0.24 11.61 -16.62
N ASP A 2 0.51 12.32 -15.52
CA ASP A 2 1.82 12.25 -14.87
C ASP A 2 1.99 10.99 -13.99
N GLN A 3 3.24 10.58 -13.78
CA GLN A 3 3.59 9.38 -13.01
C GLN A 3 3.19 9.47 -11.52
N LYS A 4 3.12 10.67 -10.96
CA LYS A 4 2.76 10.89 -9.54
C LYS A 4 1.29 10.55 -9.31
N THR A 5 0.42 10.89 -10.24
CA THR A 5 -1.02 10.59 -10.21
C THR A 5 -1.27 9.08 -10.33
N LEU A 6 -0.59 8.38 -11.25
CA LEU A 6 -0.68 6.92 -11.35
C LEU A 6 -0.21 6.21 -10.05
N ASN A 7 0.85 6.72 -9.43
CA ASN A 7 1.37 6.17 -8.18
C ASN A 7 0.38 6.34 -7.01
N LYS A 8 -0.37 7.45 -6.93
CA LYS A 8 -1.40 7.65 -5.89
C LYS A 8 -2.49 6.57 -5.92
N ILE A 9 -2.92 6.15 -7.11
CA ILE A 9 -3.94 5.09 -7.27
C ILE A 9 -3.40 3.73 -6.87
N ARG A 10 -2.16 3.43 -7.25
CA ARG A 10 -1.49 2.19 -6.84
C ARG A 10 -1.41 2.11 -5.32
N VAL A 11 -1.02 3.20 -4.66
CA VAL A 11 -0.98 3.28 -3.18
C VAL A 11 -2.37 3.08 -2.58
N ALA A 12 -3.42 3.69 -3.14
CA ALA A 12 -4.79 3.47 -2.69
C ALA A 12 -5.22 2.00 -2.78
N GLY A 13 -4.86 1.31 -3.87
CA GLY A 13 -5.13 -0.12 -4.03
C GLY A 13 -4.41 -0.98 -2.99
N ILE A 14 -3.16 -0.66 -2.68
CA ILE A 14 -2.38 -1.32 -1.63
C ILE A 14 -3.04 -1.13 -0.26
N VAL A 15 -3.47 0.10 0.05
CA VAL A 15 -4.14 0.41 1.33
C VAL A 15 -5.42 -0.41 1.48
N LEU A 16 -6.25 -0.51 0.43
CA LEU A 16 -7.47 -1.33 0.45
C LEU A 16 -7.19 -2.82 0.66
N ASN A 17 -6.15 -3.37 0.05
CA ASN A 17 -5.76 -4.76 0.28
C ASN A 17 -5.28 -4.99 1.72
N TRP A 18 -4.55 -4.03 2.31
CA TRP A 18 -4.16 -4.12 3.72
C TRP A 18 -5.37 -4.08 4.64
N ILE A 19 -6.36 -3.23 4.35
CA ILE A 19 -7.60 -3.17 5.12
C ILE A 19 -8.34 -4.52 5.04
N GLU A 20 -8.39 -5.13 3.85
CA GLU A 20 -8.99 -6.45 3.63
C GLU A 20 -8.28 -7.56 4.42
N GLU A 21 -6.95 -7.48 4.56
CA GLU A 21 -6.15 -8.42 5.36
C GLU A 21 -6.24 -8.18 6.87
N LEU A 22 -6.42 -6.94 7.31
CA LEU A 22 -6.50 -6.56 8.73
C LEU A 22 -7.88 -6.84 9.33
N ALA A 23 -8.95 -6.63 8.56
CA ALA A 23 -10.32 -6.83 9.06
C ALA A 23 -10.57 -8.23 9.67
N PRO A 24 -10.19 -9.36 9.04
CA PRO A 24 -10.33 -10.69 9.62
C PRO A 24 -9.56 -10.91 10.92
N LYS A 25 -8.53 -10.09 11.17
CA LYS A 25 -7.73 -10.15 12.40
C LYS A 25 -8.35 -9.31 13.50
N MET A 26 -9.06 -8.22 13.16
CA MET A 26 -9.73 -7.34 14.12
C MET A 26 -11.07 -7.88 14.60
N TYR A 27 -11.96 -8.31 13.69
CA TYR A 27 -13.33 -8.72 14.03
C TYR A 27 -13.46 -9.85 15.08
N PRO A 28 -12.52 -10.82 15.19
CA PRO A 28 -12.54 -11.79 16.28
C PRO A 28 -12.46 -11.19 17.68
N TYR A 29 -11.88 -10.00 17.85
CA TYR A 29 -11.79 -9.29 19.12
C TYR A 29 -13.02 -8.41 19.44
N VAL A 30 -13.97 -8.30 18.50
CA VAL A 30 -15.17 -7.48 18.69
C VAL A 30 -16.16 -8.21 19.60
N GLU A 31 -16.36 -7.64 20.79
CA GLU A 31 -17.34 -8.10 21.77
C GLU A 31 -18.58 -7.20 21.78
N PHE A 32 -19.70 -7.78 22.22
CA PHE A 32 -21.01 -7.11 22.22
C PHE A 32 -21.58 -7.02 23.62
N ILE A 33 -22.02 -5.83 24.00
CA ILE A 33 -22.73 -5.57 25.24
C ILE A 33 -24.19 -5.33 24.88
N LYS A 34 -25.11 -6.10 25.48
CA LYS A 34 -26.54 -5.86 25.31
C LYS A 34 -26.92 -4.56 26.03
N ASN A 35 -27.60 -3.65 25.33
CA ASN A 35 -28.05 -2.40 25.95
C ASN A 35 -29.25 -2.65 26.86
N GLU A 36 -29.29 -1.92 27.98
CA GLU A 36 -30.45 -1.91 28.87
C GLU A 36 -31.59 -1.05 28.28
N ASP A 37 -31.23 0.05 27.64
CA ASP A 37 -32.14 0.87 26.83
C ASP A 37 -32.04 0.51 25.35
N GLU A 38 -33.10 -0.07 24.79
CA GLU A 38 -33.15 -0.43 23.37
C GLU A 38 -33.30 0.79 22.43
N SER A 39 -33.57 1.99 22.97
CA SER A 39 -33.60 3.23 22.18
C SER A 39 -32.22 3.57 21.57
N GLU A 40 -31.15 3.09 22.19
CA GLU A 40 -29.77 3.28 21.72
C GLU A 40 -29.32 2.18 20.74
N GLY A 41 -30.17 1.19 20.45
CA GLY A 41 -29.84 -0.03 19.70
C GLY A 41 -29.81 -1.25 20.62
N LYS A 42 -29.93 -2.47 20.05
CA LYS A 42 -30.04 -3.71 20.85
C LYS A 42 -28.71 -4.12 21.50
N TYR A 43 -27.61 -3.84 20.81
CA TYR A 43 -26.25 -4.11 21.29
C TYR A 43 -25.36 -2.91 20.98
N ARG A 44 -24.39 -2.66 21.86
CA ARG A 44 -23.23 -1.81 21.60
C ARG A 44 -21.97 -2.66 21.52
N ILE A 45 -20.94 -2.12 20.88
CA ILE A 45 -19.63 -2.78 20.79
C ILE A 45 -18.83 -2.41 22.04
N ALA A 46 -18.17 -3.40 22.64
CA ALA A 46 -17.26 -3.15 23.76
C ALA A 46 -15.99 -2.46 23.25
N GLU A 47 -15.35 -1.66 24.10
CA GLU A 47 -14.05 -1.10 23.78
C GLU A 47 -13.03 -2.22 23.54
N LEU A 48 -12.30 -2.14 22.44
CA LEU A 48 -11.24 -3.09 22.13
C LEU A 48 -10.07 -2.89 23.09
N THR A 49 -9.39 -3.99 23.42
CA THR A 49 -8.19 -3.97 24.26
C THR A 49 -7.10 -4.86 23.66
N GLY A 50 -5.85 -4.61 24.04
CA GLY A 50 -4.70 -5.40 23.60
C GLY A 50 -4.53 -5.43 22.08
N GLU A 51 -4.25 -6.61 21.53
CA GLU A 51 -4.00 -6.83 20.10
C GLU A 51 -5.15 -6.35 19.20
N GLY A 52 -6.40 -6.53 19.63
CA GLY A 52 -7.58 -6.07 18.87
C GLY A 52 -7.59 -4.56 18.67
N LEU A 53 -7.22 -3.79 19.71
CA LEU A 53 -7.12 -2.34 19.66
C LEU A 53 -5.99 -1.88 18.72
N GLU A 54 -4.82 -2.49 18.83
CA GLU A 54 -3.67 -2.16 17.98
C GLU A 54 -4.00 -2.36 16.48
N ILE A 55 -4.64 -3.48 16.15
CA ILE A 55 -5.07 -3.76 14.77
C ILE A 55 -6.13 -2.76 14.31
N HIS A 56 -7.11 -2.45 15.18
CA HIS A 56 -8.17 -1.51 14.89
C HIS A 56 -7.65 -0.10 14.61
N GLU A 57 -6.75 0.44 15.44
CA GLU A 57 -6.14 1.76 15.23
C GLU A 57 -5.38 1.84 13.90
N ILE A 58 -4.66 0.78 13.52
CA ILE A 58 -3.94 0.71 12.25
C ILE A 58 -4.93 0.69 11.09
N MET A 59 -5.96 -0.14 11.17
CA MET A 59 -7.00 -0.28 10.15
C MET A 59 -7.76 1.03 9.96
N GLU A 60 -8.25 1.63 11.05
CA GLU A 60 -9.01 2.89 11.05
C GLU A 60 -8.18 4.03 10.47
N ARG A 61 -6.96 4.25 10.98
CA ARG A 61 -6.08 5.32 10.47
C ARG A 61 -5.81 5.18 8.98
N LYS A 62 -5.61 3.95 8.51
CA LYS A 62 -5.41 3.68 7.08
C LYS A 62 -6.68 3.96 6.30
N TYR A 63 -7.82 3.52 6.79
CA TYR A 63 -9.14 3.68 6.17
C TYR A 63 -9.59 5.14 6.07
N LEU A 64 -9.27 5.98 7.05
CA LEU A 64 -9.60 7.40 7.02
C LEU A 64 -8.68 8.18 6.07
N LYS A 65 -7.39 7.85 6.04
CA LYS A 65 -6.39 8.63 5.29
C LYS A 65 -6.51 8.50 3.77
N TRP A 66 -6.92 7.34 3.26
CA TRP A 66 -6.91 7.11 1.80
C TRP A 66 -8.13 7.68 1.07
N TYR A 67 -9.24 7.92 1.77
CA TYR A 67 -10.50 8.39 1.18
C TYR A 67 -10.34 9.69 0.40
N ALA A 68 -9.77 10.73 1.03
CA ALA A 68 -9.57 12.03 0.39
C ALA A 68 -8.73 11.93 -0.88
N CYS A 69 -7.65 11.15 -0.83
CA CYS A 69 -6.78 10.92 -1.99
C CYS A 69 -7.52 10.28 -3.17
N VAL A 70 -8.39 9.29 -2.92
CA VAL A 70 -9.14 8.62 -3.99
C VAL A 70 -10.28 9.47 -4.51
N LEU A 71 -10.95 10.22 -3.64
CA LEU A 71 -12.04 11.10 -4.04
C LEU A 71 -11.56 12.16 -5.04
N GLU A 72 -10.41 12.79 -4.78
CA GLU A 72 -9.78 13.74 -5.71
C GLU A 72 -9.58 13.11 -7.10
N MET A 73 -9.02 11.89 -7.15
CA MET A 73 -8.73 11.21 -8.41
C MET A 73 -10.01 10.75 -9.14
N LEU A 74 -11.04 10.35 -8.39
CA LEU A 74 -12.34 10.02 -8.97
C LEU A 74 -12.99 11.26 -9.57
N GLN A 75 -12.95 12.41 -8.89
CA GLN A 75 -13.52 13.66 -9.43
C GLN A 75 -12.84 14.07 -10.74
N GLU A 76 -11.54 13.87 -10.86
CA GLU A 76 -10.77 14.26 -12.04
C GLU A 76 -10.91 13.28 -13.21
N TYR A 77 -10.83 11.97 -12.95
CA TYR A 77 -10.69 10.96 -14.01
C TYR A 77 -11.88 10.00 -14.14
N TYR A 78 -12.75 9.91 -13.12
CA TYR A 78 -13.90 9.02 -13.14
C TYR A 78 -15.13 9.60 -12.38
N PRO A 79 -15.58 10.82 -12.73
CA PRO A 79 -16.55 11.57 -11.94
C PRO A 79 -17.90 10.86 -11.81
N GLU A 80 -18.29 10.07 -12.81
CA GLU A 80 -19.53 9.28 -12.83
C GLU A 80 -19.60 8.20 -11.73
N LYS A 81 -18.49 7.91 -11.04
CA LYS A 81 -18.44 6.95 -9.92
C LYS A 81 -18.21 7.59 -8.55
N VAL A 82 -18.12 8.91 -8.47
CA VAL A 82 -17.89 9.62 -7.19
C VAL A 82 -19.00 9.33 -6.18
N GLU A 83 -20.27 9.48 -6.56
CA GLU A 83 -21.40 9.24 -5.65
C GLU A 83 -21.46 7.79 -5.17
N GLU A 84 -21.23 6.83 -6.07
CA GLU A 84 -21.23 5.39 -5.73
C GLU A 84 -20.09 5.04 -4.77
N PHE A 85 -18.90 5.62 -4.98
CA PHE A 85 -17.74 5.43 -4.13
C PHE A 85 -17.94 6.06 -2.74
N THR A 86 -18.42 7.30 -2.69
CA THR A 86 -18.71 8.01 -1.43
C THR A 86 -19.76 7.25 -0.63
N ALA A 87 -20.86 6.82 -1.26
CA ALA A 87 -21.87 6.01 -0.59
C ALA A 87 -21.28 4.70 -0.05
N ALA A 88 -20.45 4.00 -0.82
CA ALA A 88 -19.80 2.78 -0.34
C ALA A 88 -18.85 3.05 0.84
N TYR A 89 -18.11 4.16 0.82
CA TYR A 89 -17.23 4.57 1.91
C TYR A 89 -17.99 4.90 3.19
N GLU A 90 -19.02 5.74 3.09
CA GLU A 90 -19.84 6.16 4.23
C GLU A 90 -20.58 4.97 4.87
N ASN A 91 -21.05 4.01 4.05
CA ASN A 91 -21.68 2.80 4.58
C ASN A 91 -20.67 1.86 5.25
N ALA A 92 -19.40 1.86 4.84
CA ALA A 92 -18.35 1.07 5.48
C ALA A 92 -17.84 1.70 6.79
N LEU A 93 -17.89 3.04 6.91
CA LEU A 93 -17.29 3.79 7.99
C LEU A 93 -17.69 3.30 9.39
N PRO A 94 -18.98 3.06 9.72
CA PRO A 94 -19.38 2.58 11.05
C PRO A 94 -18.83 1.20 11.42
N TYR A 95 -18.43 0.39 10.43
CA TYR A 95 -17.83 -0.92 10.66
C TYR A 95 -16.33 -0.84 10.91
N VAL A 96 -15.71 0.27 10.50
CA VAL A 96 -14.29 0.58 10.69
C VAL A 96 -14.10 1.33 12.01
N THR A 97 -14.92 2.35 12.29
CA THR A 97 -14.87 3.12 13.55
C THR A 97 -15.52 2.36 14.71
N LEU A 98 -16.24 1.27 14.41
CA LEU A 98 -17.04 0.50 15.37
C LEU A 98 -18.19 1.31 16.01
N ASP A 99 -18.64 2.36 15.35
CA ASP A 99 -19.83 3.13 15.74
C ASP A 99 -21.16 2.44 15.35
N HIS A 100 -21.07 1.30 14.65
CA HIS A 100 -22.24 0.54 14.26
C HIS A 100 -23.06 0.09 15.48
N LYS A 101 -24.39 0.15 15.36
CA LYS A 101 -25.35 -0.32 16.37
C LYS A 101 -25.95 -1.66 15.94
N PRO A 102 -25.28 -2.79 16.20
CA PRO A 102 -25.68 -4.09 15.70
C PRO A 102 -27.01 -4.56 16.30
N LYS A 103 -27.86 -5.14 15.44
CA LYS A 103 -29.10 -5.82 15.87
C LYS A 103 -28.84 -7.23 16.44
N LEU A 104 -27.67 -7.79 16.17
CA LEU A 104 -27.24 -9.13 16.57
C LEU A 104 -25.79 -9.07 17.03
N ALA A 105 -25.46 -9.76 18.12
CA ALA A 105 -24.09 -9.96 18.58
C ALA A 105 -23.35 -10.94 17.67
N ASN A 106 -22.91 -10.48 16.49
CA ASN A 106 -22.28 -11.32 15.47
C ASN A 106 -21.22 -10.53 14.69
N SER A 107 -19.96 -10.69 15.09
CA SER A 107 -18.81 -10.04 14.47
C SER A 107 -18.56 -10.54 13.05
N CYS A 108 -18.80 -11.83 12.76
CA CYS A 108 -18.72 -12.37 11.40
C CYS A 108 -19.71 -11.67 10.44
N LYS A 109 -20.92 -11.37 10.92
CA LYS A 109 -21.91 -10.62 10.14
C LYS A 109 -21.46 -9.17 9.90
N MET A 110 -20.89 -8.51 10.90
CA MET A 110 -20.33 -7.17 10.74
C MET A 110 -19.18 -7.16 9.72
N GLN A 111 -18.26 -8.11 9.82
CA GLN A 111 -17.18 -8.29 8.86
C GLN A 111 -17.71 -8.50 7.44
N PHE A 112 -18.74 -9.34 7.28
CA PHE A 112 -19.35 -9.59 5.98
C PHE A 112 -19.95 -8.30 5.36
N GLU A 113 -20.70 -7.53 6.14
CA GLU A 113 -21.26 -6.25 5.67
C GLU A 113 -20.16 -5.25 5.33
N PHE A 114 -19.10 -5.17 6.16
CA PHE A 114 -17.94 -4.34 5.87
C PHE A 114 -17.29 -4.73 4.52
N PHE A 115 -17.06 -6.02 4.28
CA PHE A 115 -16.46 -6.50 3.04
C PHE A 115 -17.32 -6.27 1.82
N LYS A 116 -18.65 -6.25 1.94
CA LYS A 116 -19.53 -5.85 0.84
C LYS A 116 -19.23 -4.42 0.37
N TYR A 117 -19.10 -3.48 1.29
CA TYR A 117 -18.79 -2.08 0.97
C TYR A 117 -17.35 -1.89 0.51
N LEU A 118 -16.40 -2.57 1.16
CA LEU A 118 -14.99 -2.58 0.76
C LEU A 118 -14.82 -3.10 -0.68
N THR A 119 -15.55 -4.17 -1.02
CA THR A 119 -15.54 -4.74 -2.38
C THR A 119 -16.02 -3.74 -3.41
N ALA A 120 -17.13 -3.02 -3.14
CA ALA A 120 -17.63 -1.99 -4.03
C ALA A 120 -16.59 -0.88 -4.29
N GLN A 121 -15.92 -0.42 -3.23
CA GLN A 121 -14.82 0.55 -3.33
C GLN A 121 -13.65 0.01 -4.18
N LYS A 122 -13.23 -1.25 -3.95
CA LYS A 122 -12.16 -1.90 -4.73
C LYS A 122 -12.51 -2.03 -6.21
N THR A 123 -13.75 -2.37 -6.54
CA THR A 123 -14.21 -2.47 -7.94
C THR A 123 -14.11 -1.12 -8.65
N ILE A 124 -14.59 -0.05 -8.01
CA ILE A 124 -14.51 1.31 -8.56
C ILE A 124 -13.06 1.74 -8.75
N LEU A 125 -12.20 1.49 -7.75
CA LEU A 125 -10.79 1.83 -7.84
C LEU A 125 -10.05 1.02 -8.93
N SER A 126 -10.40 -0.25 -9.11
CA SER A 126 -9.83 -1.09 -10.18
C SER A 126 -10.21 -0.57 -11.57
N HIS A 127 -11.46 -0.10 -11.75
CA HIS A 127 -11.89 0.53 -12.99
C HIS A 127 -11.20 1.89 -13.21
N LEU A 128 -11.03 2.70 -12.16
CA LEU A 128 -10.25 3.93 -12.22
C LEU A 128 -8.80 3.64 -12.68
N PHE A 129 -8.16 2.63 -12.07
CA PHE A 129 -6.82 2.21 -12.44
C PHE A 129 -6.74 1.75 -13.91
N ALA A 130 -7.70 0.97 -14.38
CA ALA A 130 -7.75 0.53 -15.78
C ALA A 130 -7.93 1.72 -16.74
N LYS A 131 -8.85 2.65 -16.42
CA LYS A 131 -9.12 3.86 -17.19
C LYS A 131 -7.87 4.73 -17.31
N MET A 132 -7.14 4.89 -16.22
CA MET A 132 -5.93 5.71 -16.16
C MET A 132 -4.71 5.02 -16.76
N SER A 133 -4.57 3.70 -16.63
CA SER A 133 -3.50 2.95 -17.30
C SER A 133 -3.65 2.92 -18.82
N ALA A 134 -4.87 3.11 -19.33
CA ALA A 134 -5.14 3.26 -20.76
C ALA A 134 -4.92 4.69 -21.29
N MET A 135 -4.73 5.68 -20.42
CA MET A 135 -4.37 7.03 -20.84
C MET A 135 -2.88 7.09 -21.15
N GLU A 136 -2.51 7.67 -22.29
CA GLU A 136 -1.11 7.87 -22.63
C GLU A 136 -0.40 8.69 -21.53
N ILE A 137 0.71 8.14 -21.04
CA ILE A 137 1.62 8.84 -20.15
C ILE A 137 2.32 9.88 -21.00
N THR A 138 1.76 11.07 -21.04
CA THR A 138 2.43 12.26 -21.57
C THR A 138 3.59 12.57 -20.63
N ASP A 139 4.83 12.36 -21.10
CA ASP A 139 6.03 12.95 -20.50
C ASP A 139 5.95 14.47 -20.69
N SER A 140 5.08 15.12 -19.93
CA SER A 140 5.18 16.55 -19.74
C SER A 140 6.41 16.78 -18.88
N GLU A 141 7.49 17.26 -19.50
CA GLU A 141 8.60 17.89 -18.78
C GLU A 141 8.00 18.78 -17.70
N ALA A 142 8.40 18.53 -16.46
CA ALA A 142 7.91 19.28 -15.33
C ALA A 142 8.31 20.75 -15.53
N GLU A 143 7.34 21.61 -15.84
CA GLU A 143 7.51 23.02 -15.51
C GLU A 143 7.69 23.10 -13.99
N GLU A 144 8.83 23.64 -13.58
CA GLU A 144 9.19 23.96 -12.21
C GLU A 144 8.22 25.00 -11.65
N SER A 145 6.99 24.59 -11.32
CA SER A 145 6.15 25.32 -10.39
C SER A 145 6.44 24.76 -8.99
N GLU A 146 7.38 25.39 -8.31
CA GLU A 146 7.56 25.30 -6.86
C GLU A 146 6.27 25.75 -6.16
N VAL A 147 5.29 24.86 -6.07
CA VAL A 147 4.42 24.83 -4.90
C VAL A 147 5.10 23.87 -3.94
N VAL A 148 6.00 24.42 -3.14
CA VAL A 148 6.49 23.79 -1.92
C VAL A 148 5.30 23.62 -1.00
N VAL A 149 4.51 22.57 -1.23
CA VAL A 149 3.84 21.91 -0.13
C VAL A 149 4.99 21.28 0.63
N GLU A 150 5.35 21.85 1.77
CA GLU A 150 6.10 21.14 2.80
C GLU A 150 5.26 19.92 3.20
N SER A 151 5.31 18.87 2.38
CA SER A 151 5.10 17.53 2.87
C SER A 151 6.32 17.26 3.71
N THR A 152 6.25 17.58 5.00
CA THR A 152 7.07 16.88 6.00
C THR A 152 7.06 15.41 5.59
N PRO A 153 8.23 14.79 5.33
CA PRO A 153 8.27 13.38 5.00
C PRO A 153 7.52 12.70 6.14
N VAL A 154 6.37 12.10 5.85
CA VAL A 154 5.77 11.17 6.80
C VAL A 154 6.76 10.03 6.80
N ASP A 155 7.73 10.10 7.71
CA ASP A 155 8.76 9.11 7.86
C ASP A 155 8.01 7.81 8.15
N VAL A 156 7.92 6.97 7.12
CA VAL A 156 7.37 5.62 7.28
C VAL A 156 8.22 4.98 8.38
N PRO A 157 7.63 4.55 9.51
CA PRO A 157 8.40 4.00 10.61
C PRO A 157 9.36 2.92 10.08
N ALA A 158 10.59 2.86 10.59
CA ALA A 158 11.63 1.97 10.06
C ALA A 158 11.15 0.50 9.98
N GLU A 159 10.30 0.09 10.93
CA GLU A 159 9.64 -1.21 10.98
C GLU A 159 8.67 -1.44 9.81
N MET A 160 7.90 -0.41 9.41
CA MET A 160 7.01 -0.46 8.24
C MET A 160 7.80 -0.46 6.93
N LYS A 161 8.90 0.30 6.84
CA LYS A 161 9.80 0.26 5.68
C LYS A 161 10.36 -1.16 5.52
N GLY A 162 10.78 -1.77 6.63
CA GLY A 162 11.26 -3.15 6.71
C GLY A 162 10.23 -4.17 6.22
N ALA A 163 8.99 -4.08 6.69
CA ALA A 163 7.92 -4.97 6.27
C ALA A 163 7.57 -4.81 4.77
N ILE A 164 7.51 -3.58 4.25
CA ILE A 164 7.28 -3.31 2.82
C ILE A 164 8.41 -3.89 1.98
N PHE A 165 9.65 -3.72 2.42
CA PHE A 165 10.80 -4.31 1.75
C PHE A 165 10.69 -5.84 1.71
N GLU A 166 10.45 -6.49 2.84
CA GLU A 166 10.36 -7.96 2.93
C GLU A 166 9.23 -8.56 2.08
N GLN A 167 8.05 -7.96 2.12
CA GLN A 167 6.86 -8.58 1.54
C GLN A 167 6.69 -8.25 0.06
N ALA A 168 7.01 -7.03 -0.35
CA ALA A 168 6.71 -6.54 -1.70
C ALA A 168 7.93 -6.42 -2.60
N ILE A 169 9.09 -6.09 -2.04
CA ILE A 169 10.28 -5.75 -2.83
C ILE A 169 11.27 -6.90 -2.88
N LYS A 170 11.61 -7.50 -1.73
CA LYS A 170 12.60 -8.56 -1.61
C LYS A 170 12.34 -9.76 -2.53
N PRO A 171 11.10 -10.27 -2.69
CA PRO A 171 10.86 -11.42 -3.58
C PRO A 171 11.13 -11.10 -5.06
N ILE A 172 10.91 -9.85 -5.46
CA ILE A 172 11.14 -9.39 -6.83
C ILE A 172 12.63 -9.06 -7.02
N LEU A 173 13.20 -8.32 -6.06
CA LEU A 173 14.63 -8.00 -6.02
C LEU A 173 15.48 -9.27 -6.05
N ASP A 174 15.22 -10.24 -5.17
CA ASP A 174 15.96 -11.49 -5.10
C ASP A 174 15.88 -12.28 -6.42
N ARG A 175 14.73 -12.25 -7.09
CA ARG A 175 14.55 -12.92 -8.39
C ARG A 175 15.39 -12.27 -9.47
N GLU A 176 15.32 -10.95 -9.61
CA GLU A 176 16.04 -10.24 -10.67
C GLU A 176 17.55 -10.18 -10.39
N ILE A 177 17.95 -10.07 -9.12
CA ILE A 177 19.36 -10.15 -8.69
C ILE A 177 19.93 -11.55 -8.91
N LYS A 178 19.17 -12.63 -8.65
CA LYS A 178 19.63 -14.00 -8.97
C LYS A 178 19.80 -14.23 -10.46
N LYS A 179 18.93 -13.68 -11.31
CA LYS A 179 19.11 -13.75 -12.77
C LYS A 179 20.39 -13.04 -13.19
N LEU A 180 20.66 -11.86 -12.61
CA LEU A 180 21.89 -11.13 -12.87
C LEU A 180 23.14 -11.93 -12.46
N ALA A 181 23.09 -12.61 -11.31
CA ALA A 181 24.21 -13.42 -10.82
C ALA A 181 24.41 -14.74 -11.59
N GLN A 182 23.39 -15.23 -12.31
CA GLN A 182 23.43 -16.47 -13.09
C GLN A 182 23.85 -16.28 -14.54
N ASP A 183 23.97 -15.03 -15.00
CA ASP A 183 24.51 -14.73 -16.33
C ASP A 183 26.02 -15.05 -16.35
N GLU A 184 26.43 -16.02 -17.18
CA GLU A 184 27.80 -16.58 -17.25
C GLU A 184 28.86 -15.53 -17.62
N THR A 185 28.46 -14.35 -18.06
CA THR A 185 29.34 -13.22 -18.41
C THR A 185 29.67 -12.29 -17.25
N THR A 186 29.11 -12.54 -16.07
CA THR A 186 29.12 -11.62 -14.93
C THR A 186 30.46 -11.61 -14.17
N SER A 187 31.02 -10.42 -13.96
CA SER A 187 32.25 -10.21 -13.18
C SER A 187 32.11 -10.70 -11.73
N THR A 188 33.19 -11.22 -11.14
CA THR A 188 33.24 -11.68 -9.73
C THR A 188 32.76 -10.61 -8.75
N ARG A 189 33.01 -9.33 -9.06
CA ARG A 189 32.56 -8.18 -8.25
C ARG A 189 31.04 -7.99 -8.24
N ILE A 190 30.35 -8.36 -9.31
CA ILE A 190 28.89 -8.32 -9.38
C ILE A 190 28.32 -9.50 -8.59
N ALA A 191 28.92 -10.68 -8.69
CA ALA A 191 28.53 -11.85 -7.88
C ALA A 191 28.65 -11.57 -6.36
N ASP A 192 29.72 -10.89 -5.94
CA ASP A 192 29.92 -10.51 -4.53
C ASP A 192 28.82 -9.56 -4.02
N ILE A 193 28.52 -8.49 -4.78
CA ILE A 193 27.50 -7.50 -4.38
C ILE A 193 26.09 -8.07 -4.45
N THR A 194 25.79 -8.88 -5.45
CA THR A 194 24.49 -9.57 -5.54
C THR A 194 24.31 -10.53 -4.36
N GLY A 195 25.37 -11.23 -3.94
CA GLY A 195 25.39 -12.03 -2.71
C GLY A 195 25.12 -11.20 -1.45
N GLU A 196 25.75 -10.02 -1.32
CA GLU A 196 25.52 -9.07 -0.22
C GLU A 196 24.05 -8.60 -0.16
N ILE A 197 23.46 -8.25 -1.32
CA ILE A 197 22.06 -7.82 -1.42
C ILE A 197 21.10 -8.95 -1.03
N LEU A 198 21.35 -10.17 -1.51
CA LEU A 198 20.49 -11.33 -1.24
C LEU A 198 20.47 -11.72 0.25
N ALA A 199 21.58 -11.52 0.96
CA ALA A 199 21.71 -11.80 2.38
C ALA A 199 21.00 -10.78 3.28
N CYS A 200 20.60 -9.62 2.75
CA CYS A 200 19.94 -8.56 3.52
C CYS A 200 18.44 -8.82 3.70
N ASN A 201 17.90 -8.31 4.81
CA ASN A 201 16.47 -8.38 5.14
C ASN A 201 15.87 -6.96 5.39
N GLY A 202 14.60 -6.89 5.80
CA GLY A 202 13.88 -5.64 6.06
C GLY A 202 14.49 -4.75 7.14
N SER A 203 15.25 -5.31 8.08
CA SER A 203 16.00 -4.52 9.06
C SER A 203 17.28 -3.90 8.46
N ASP A 204 17.72 -4.39 7.30
CA ASP A 204 18.97 -4.01 6.62
C ASP A 204 18.74 -3.11 5.39
N ILE A 205 17.60 -2.42 5.26
CA ILE A 205 17.26 -1.59 4.07
C ILE A 205 18.38 -0.62 3.68
N LYS A 206 19.06 -0.01 4.65
CA LYS A 206 20.20 0.89 4.39
C LYS A 206 21.36 0.16 3.68
N LYS A 207 21.63 -1.10 4.05
CA LYS A 207 22.64 -1.94 3.40
C LYS A 207 22.17 -2.37 2.01
N VAL A 208 20.89 -2.72 1.86
CA VAL A 208 20.30 -3.03 0.54
C VAL A 208 20.46 -1.84 -0.40
N ARG A 209 20.12 -0.64 0.06
CA ARG A 209 20.27 0.60 -0.72
C ARG A 209 21.71 0.82 -1.17
N SER A 210 22.65 0.72 -0.23
CA SER A 210 24.09 0.85 -0.56
C SER A 210 24.56 -0.24 -1.53
N GLY A 211 24.09 -1.48 -1.39
CA GLY A 211 24.36 -2.57 -2.31
C GLY A 211 23.83 -2.28 -3.72
N CYS A 212 22.60 -1.78 -3.83
CA CYS A 212 21.98 -1.41 -5.10
C CYS A 212 22.74 -0.26 -5.79
N GLU A 213 23.15 0.77 -5.04
CA GLU A 213 23.96 1.89 -5.55
C GLU A 213 25.31 1.42 -6.07
N ARG A 214 25.99 0.55 -5.32
CA ARG A 214 27.27 -0.04 -5.75
C ARG A 214 27.10 -0.92 -6.98
N LEU A 215 26.02 -1.71 -7.05
CA LEU A 215 25.70 -2.53 -8.22
C LEU A 215 25.43 -1.67 -9.46
N GLN A 216 24.67 -0.58 -9.32
CA GLN A 216 24.46 0.42 -10.37
C GLN A 216 25.76 1.02 -10.88
N GLN A 217 26.69 1.33 -9.97
CA GLN A 217 27.96 1.92 -10.35
C GLN A 217 28.87 0.94 -11.09
N ILE A 218 28.94 -0.32 -10.65
CA ILE A 218 29.74 -1.35 -11.33
C ILE A 218 29.16 -1.66 -12.71
N CYS A 219 27.84 -1.81 -12.80
CA CYS A 219 27.18 -2.12 -14.06
C CYS A 219 27.03 -0.93 -15.02
N ARG A 220 27.38 0.29 -14.60
CA ARG A 220 27.46 1.46 -15.49
C ARG A 220 28.63 1.32 -16.48
N ASP A 221 29.72 0.70 -16.03
CA ASP A 221 30.95 0.55 -16.79
C ASP A 221 31.03 -0.81 -17.53
N ASP A 222 30.10 -1.73 -17.25
CA ASP A 222 30.04 -3.06 -17.86
C ASP A 222 28.89 -3.16 -18.89
N ALA A 223 29.26 -3.31 -20.17
CA ALA A 223 28.31 -3.40 -21.27
C ALA A 223 27.38 -4.64 -21.17
N SER A 224 27.83 -5.73 -20.52
CA SER A 224 27.05 -6.95 -20.35
C SER A 224 25.91 -6.78 -19.32
N CYS A 225 26.13 -5.96 -18.29
CA CYS A 225 25.15 -5.75 -17.22
C CYS A 225 24.17 -4.60 -17.51
N LYS A 226 24.51 -3.68 -18.42
CA LYS A 226 23.76 -2.43 -18.66
C LYS A 226 22.28 -2.63 -19.03
N GLU A 227 21.93 -3.68 -19.77
CA GLU A 227 20.53 -3.95 -20.14
C GLU A 227 19.72 -4.54 -18.98
N ASN A 228 20.34 -5.41 -18.18
CA ASN A 228 19.74 -5.96 -16.96
C ASN A 228 19.51 -4.85 -15.91
N MET A 229 20.37 -3.83 -15.88
CA MET A 229 20.22 -2.68 -15.00
C MET A 229 18.99 -1.82 -15.30
N LYS A 230 18.58 -1.69 -16.57
CA LYS A 230 17.34 -0.96 -16.92
C LYS A 230 16.11 -1.63 -16.32
N GLN A 231 16.11 -2.96 -16.23
CA GLN A 231 15.01 -3.72 -15.63
C GLN A 231 14.98 -3.59 -14.10
N LEU A 232 16.15 -3.39 -13.48
CA LEU A 232 16.30 -3.21 -12.03
C LEU A 232 16.13 -1.75 -11.57
N GLU A 233 16.27 -0.78 -12.47
CA GLU A 233 16.20 0.65 -12.16
C GLU A 233 14.89 1.08 -11.45
N PRO A 234 13.69 0.60 -11.84
CA PRO A 234 12.47 0.87 -11.08
C PRO A 234 12.53 0.35 -9.65
N LEU A 235 13.12 -0.84 -9.43
CA LEU A 235 13.26 -1.43 -8.09
C LEU A 235 14.23 -0.64 -7.22
N PHE A 236 15.38 -0.23 -7.78
CA PHE A 236 16.36 0.59 -7.07
C PHE A 236 15.80 1.97 -6.70
N ASN A 237 15.00 2.57 -7.58
CA ASN A 237 14.29 3.81 -7.28
C ASN A 237 13.31 3.64 -6.11
N ILE A 238 12.61 2.51 -6.00
CA ILE A 238 11.73 2.23 -4.85
C ILE A 238 12.57 2.05 -3.57
N ILE A 239 13.65 1.27 -3.62
CA ILE A 239 14.54 1.00 -2.48
C ILE A 239 15.24 2.28 -1.97
N SER A 240 15.59 3.21 -2.87
CA SER A 240 16.18 4.50 -2.50
C SER A 240 15.23 5.40 -1.71
N ARG A 241 13.91 5.18 -1.83
CA ARG A 241 12.85 5.99 -1.22
C ARG A 241 12.27 5.36 0.05
N LEU A 242 12.66 4.12 0.38
CA LEU A 242 12.39 3.47 1.68
C LEU A 242 13.47 3.84 2.68
#